data_AF-A0A0S3TD85-F1
#
_entry.id   AF-A0A0S3TD85-F1
#
_cell.length_a   1.000
_cell.length_b   1.000
_cell.length_c   1.000
_cell.angle_alpha   90.00
_cell.angle_beta   90.00
_cell.angle_gamma   90.00
#
_symmetry.space_group_name_H-M   'P 1'
#
loop_
_entity.id
_entity.type
_entity.pdbx_description
1 polymer ?
#
loop_
_entity_poly.entity_id
_entity_poly.type
_entity_poly.pdbx_seq_one_letter_code
_entity_poly.pdbx_strand_id
1 'polypeptide(L)'
;MGEIELPVQIGPCVFQITFQVMDILPAYSCLLGRPWIHSAGVVPSTLHQKLKYIMGDKLIIVSGEEDLLVSGPSSTRYIEAAEEALETAFQ
;
A
#
# COMPACT_ATOMS: atom_id res chain seq x y z
N MET A 1 -15.43 -9.62 -8.95
CA MET A 1 -14.44 -8.94 -8.10
C MET A 1 -14.41 -9.65 -6.78
N GLY A 2 -13.22 -10.01 -6.30
CA GLY A 2 -13.04 -10.64 -4.99
C GLY A 2 -12.74 -9.58 -3.93
N GLU A 3 -13.01 -9.92 -2.67
CA GLU A 3 -12.56 -9.16 -1.52
C GLU A 3 -11.64 -10.04 -0.68
N ILE A 4 -10.63 -9.43 -0.06
CA ILE A 4 -9.73 -10.08 0.87
C ILE A 4 -9.52 -9.18 2.08
N GLU A 5 -9.52 -9.77 3.28
CA GLU A 5 -9.15 -9.08 4.50
C GLU A 5 -7.69 -9.34 4.83
N LEU A 6 -6.89 -8.28 4.96
CA LEU A 6 -5.46 -8.38 5.23
C LEU A 6 -5.07 -7.57 6.46
N PRO A 7 -4.18 -8.10 7.33
CA PRO A 7 -3.53 -7.32 8.37
C PRO A 7 -2.49 -6.39 7.75
N VAL A 8 -2.64 -5.07 7.95
CA VAL A 8 -1.67 -4.06 7.48
C VAL A 8 -1.10 -3.32 8.68
N GLN A 9 0.23 -3.37 8.83
CA GLN A 9 0.93 -2.61 9.85
C GLN A 9 1.22 -1.18 9.37
N ILE A 10 0.76 -0.18 10.12
CA ILE A 10 0.93 1.24 9.82
C ILE A 10 1.47 1.92 11.07
N GLY A 11 2.76 2.26 11.07
CA GLY A 11 3.45 2.67 12.30
C GLY A 11 3.42 1.54 13.33
N PRO A 12 3.09 1.81 14.61
CA PRO A 12 3.04 0.80 15.68
C PRO A 12 1.73 0.00 15.73
N CYS A 13 0.77 0.23 14.82
CA CYS A 13 -0.56 -0.37 14.87
C CYS A 13 -0.79 -1.30 13.68
N VAL A 14 -1.55 -2.38 13.89
CA VAL A 14 -2.02 -3.28 12.83
C VAL A 14 -3.53 -3.07 12.64
N PHE A 15 -3.94 -2.89 11.38
CA PHE A 15 -5.33 -2.74 10.98
C PHE A 15 -5.76 -3.91 10.12
N GLN A 16 -6.94 -4.47 10.41
CA GLN A 16 -7.61 -5.37 9.48
C GLN A 16 -8.34 -4.54 8.44
N ILE A 17 -7.93 -4.69 7.17
CA ILE A 17 -8.45 -3.88 6.07
C ILE A 17 -8.96 -4.80 4.97
N THR A 18 -10.20 -4.59 4.55
CA THR A 18 -10.79 -5.27 3.39
C THR A 18 -10.36 -4.55 2.11
N PHE A 19 -9.73 -5.28 1.21
CA PHE A 19 -9.30 -4.81 -0.11
C PHE A 19 -10.14 -5.47 -1.19
N GLN A 20 -10.39 -4.71 -2.26
CA GLN A 20 -10.89 -5.27 -3.51
C GLN A 20 -9.73 -5.83 -4.32
N VAL A 21 -9.85 -7.09 -4.75
CA VAL A 21 -8.88 -7.74 -5.61
C VAL A 21 -9.19 -7.37 -7.06
N MET A 22 -8.19 -6.79 -7.72
CA MET A 22 -8.25 -6.41 -9.13
C MET A 22 -7.26 -7.25 -9.93
N ASP A 23 -7.71 -7.75 -11.08
CA ASP A 23 -6.88 -8.50 -12.04
C ASP A 23 -6.33 -7.53 -13.08
N ILE A 24 -5.31 -6.76 -12.68
CA ILE A 24 -4.63 -5.75 -13.51
C ILE A 24 -3.13 -5.74 -13.19
N LEU A 25 -2.35 -4.97 -13.95
CA LEU A 25 -0.94 -4.66 -13.65
C LEU A 25 -0.83 -3.28 -12.95
N PRO A 26 -0.92 -3.20 -11.61
CA PRO A 26 -0.86 -1.92 -10.92
C PRO A 26 0.59 -1.47 -10.66
N ALA A 27 0.80 -0.16 -10.54
CA ALA A 27 2.07 0.40 -10.08
C ALA A 27 2.28 0.29 -8.54
N TYR A 28 1.33 -0.32 -7.83
CA TYR A 28 1.30 -0.43 -6.37
C TYR A 28 0.65 -1.75 -5.94
N SER A 29 1.05 -2.28 -4.78
CA SER A 29 0.49 -3.55 -4.28
C SER A 29 -0.85 -3.38 -3.54
N CYS A 30 -1.08 -2.23 -2.90
CA CYS A 30 -2.33 -1.93 -2.19
C CYS A 30 -2.60 -0.43 -2.17
N LEU A 31 -3.88 -0.04 -2.13
CA LEU A 31 -4.31 1.35 -1.94
C LEU A 31 -5.24 1.47 -0.75
N LEU A 32 -4.87 2.35 0.17
CA LEU A 32 -5.71 2.71 1.31
C LEU A 32 -6.66 3.83 0.90
N GLY A 33 -7.90 3.46 0.60
CA GLY A 33 -8.93 4.39 0.17
C GLY A 33 -9.54 5.20 1.32
N ARG A 34 -10.45 6.12 0.94
CA ARG A 34 -11.25 6.92 1.87
C ARG A 34 -11.98 6.13 2.96
N PRO A 35 -12.56 4.93 2.71
CA PRO A 35 -13.23 4.16 3.76
C PRO A 35 -12.31 3.87 4.94
N TRP A 36 -11.09 3.40 4.68
CA TRP A 36 -10.11 3.15 5.73
C TRP A 36 -9.66 4.45 6.41
N ILE A 37 -9.33 5.49 5.64
CA ILE A 37 -8.89 6.79 6.18
C ILE A 37 -9.92 7.36 7.16
N HIS A 38 -11.21 7.33 6.79
CA HIS A 38 -12.29 7.85 7.62
C HIS A 38 -12.52 6.96 8.85
N SER A 39 -12.56 5.63 8.67
CA SER A 39 -12.79 4.69 9.76
C SER A 39 -11.69 4.73 10.82
N ALA A 40 -10.43 4.92 10.40
CA ALA A 40 -9.29 4.96 11.30
C ALA A 40 -9.01 6.37 11.87
N GLY A 41 -9.82 7.39 11.50
CA GLY A 41 -9.62 8.77 11.95
C GLY A 41 -8.28 9.36 11.47
N VAL A 42 -7.81 8.93 10.30
CA VAL A 42 -6.50 9.29 9.77
C VAL A 42 -6.52 10.67 9.12
N VAL A 43 -5.50 11.47 9.40
CA VAL A 43 -5.24 12.77 8.77
C VAL A 43 -3.92 12.68 8.00
N PRO A 44 -3.97 12.48 6.67
CA PRO A 44 -2.78 12.50 5.82
C PRO A 44 -2.38 13.94 5.44
N SER A 45 -1.09 14.19 5.32
CA SER A 45 -0.48 15.43 4.84
C SER A 45 0.56 15.11 3.79
N THR A 46 0.26 15.45 2.54
CA THR A 46 1.20 15.31 1.42
C THR A 46 2.36 16.30 1.54
N LEU A 47 2.07 17.54 1.95
CA LEU A 47 3.10 18.58 2.13
C LEU A 47 4.20 18.15 3.12
N HIS A 48 3.81 17.50 4.22
CA HIS A 48 4.75 17.06 5.25
C HIS A 48 5.13 15.59 5.14
N GLN A 49 4.61 14.87 4.13
CA GLN A 49 4.74 13.42 3.97
C GLN A 49 4.48 12.69 5.30
N LYS A 50 3.35 13.00 5.93
CA LYS A 50 3.00 12.47 7.27
C LYS A 50 1.57 11.99 7.31
N LEU A 51 1.35 10.94 8.07
CA LEU A 51 0.04 10.38 8.36
C LEU A 51 -0.16 10.39 9.87
N LYS A 52 -1.27 10.97 10.34
CA LYS A 52 -1.57 11.08 11.78
C LYS A 52 -2.86 10.38 12.13
N TYR A 53 -2.92 9.73 13.27
CA TYR A 53 -4.16 9.18 13.84
C TYR A 53 -4.04 9.03 15.36
N ILE A 54 -5.15 8.80 16.03
CA ILE A 54 -5.18 8.56 17.47
C ILE A 54 -5.36 7.06 17.71
N MET A 55 -4.53 6.49 18.59
CA MET A 55 -4.69 5.14 19.11
C MET A 55 -4.76 5.17 20.63
N GLY A 56 -5.92 4.86 21.20
CA GLY A 56 -6.20 5.14 22.61
C GLY A 56 -6.13 6.64 22.87
N ASP A 57 -5.30 7.06 23.83
CA ASP A 57 -5.06 8.49 24.13
C ASP A 57 -3.76 9.03 23.52
N LYS A 58 -3.15 8.29 22.58
CA LYS A 58 -1.86 8.65 21.99
C LYS A 58 -2.00 9.10 20.55
N LEU A 59 -1.41 10.25 20.24
CA LEU A 59 -1.21 10.71 18.87
C LEU A 59 -0.08 9.92 18.23
N ILE A 60 -0.40 9.22 17.16
CA ILE A 60 0.57 8.53 16.31
C ILE A 60 0.83 9.38 15.08
N ILE A 61 2.11 9.52 14.74
CA ILE A 61 2.58 10.18 13.52
C ILE A 61 3.49 9.19 12.79
N VAL A 62 3.09 8.80 11.59
CA VAL A 62 3.90 8.01 10.67
C VAL A 62 4.47 8.97 9.63
N SER A 63 5.79 9.07 9.54
CA SER A 63 6.45 9.79 8.45
C SER A 63 6.56 8.88 7.23
N GLY A 64 6.43 9.45 6.04
CA GLY A 64 6.84 8.80 4.80
C GLY A 64 8.34 8.52 4.84
N GLU A 65 8.76 7.60 3.96
CA GLU A 65 10.17 7.32 3.77
C GLU A 65 10.87 8.58 3.21
N GLU A 66 11.98 8.97 3.82
CA GLU A 66 12.84 10.03 3.30
C GLU A 66 13.63 9.44 2.11
N ASP A 67 13.81 10.21 1.04
CA ASP A 67 14.61 9.78 -0.11
C ASP A 67 16.04 9.45 0.35
N LEU A 68 16.29 8.19 0.70
CA LEU A 68 17.64 7.66 0.68
C LEU A 68 18.06 7.74 -0.77
N LEU A 69 19.08 8.56 -1.07
CA LEU A 69 19.79 8.51 -2.34
C LEU A 69 20.40 7.11 -2.46
N VAL A 70 19.63 6.16 -2.95
CA VAL A 70 20.02 4.78 -3.15
C VAL A 70 21.00 4.77 -4.33
N SER A 71 22.30 4.80 -4.01
CA SER A 71 23.39 4.70 -4.99
C SER A 71 23.72 3.26 -5.39
N GLY A 72 22.88 2.28 -5.05
CA GLY A 72 23.09 0.88 -5.40
C GLY A 72 21.80 0.11 -5.63
N PRO A 73 21.76 -0.89 -6.52
CA PRO A 73 20.54 -1.62 -6.82
C PRO A 73 20.05 -2.36 -5.56
N SER A 74 18.95 -1.90 -4.96
CA SER A 74 18.25 -2.70 -3.95
C SER A 74 17.52 -3.83 -4.68
N SER A 75 17.83 -5.07 -4.31
CA SER A 75 17.17 -6.27 -4.85
C SER A 75 15.79 -6.41 -4.20
N THR A 76 14.85 -5.55 -4.56
CA THR A 76 13.43 -5.83 -4.32
C THR A 76 13.03 -6.90 -5.34
N ARG A 77 12.94 -8.14 -4.85
CA ARG A 77 12.44 -9.29 -5.62
C ARG A 77 10.94 -9.07 -5.88
N TYR A 78 10.62 -8.44 -7.01
CA TYR A 78 9.30 -8.55 -7.60
C TYR A 78 9.04 -10.04 -7.84
N ILE A 79 7.91 -10.56 -7.35
CA ILE A 79 7.48 -11.91 -7.70
C ILE A 79 6.87 -11.79 -9.09
N GLU A 80 7.68 -12.06 -10.13
CA GLU A 80 7.15 -12.31 -11.46
C GLU A 80 6.39 -13.63 -11.41
N ALA A 81 5.07 -13.55 -11.56
CA ALA A 81 4.31 -14.71 -12.00
C ALA A 81 4.67 -14.91 -13.48
N ALA A 82 5.23 -16.07 -13.82
CA ALA A 82 5.53 -16.42 -15.20
C ALA A 82 4.22 -16.52 -15.98
N GLU A 83 3.91 -15.49 -16.76
CA GLU A 83 2.92 -15.58 -17.81
C GLU A 83 3.61 -16.21 -19.02
N GLU A 84 3.30 -17.49 -19.30
CA GLU A 84 3.61 -18.08 -20.60
C GLU A 84 2.82 -17.30 -21.66
N ALA A 85 3.49 -16.34 -22.31
CA ALA A 85 2.93 -15.55 -23.39
C ALA A 85 2.61 -16.47 -24.58
N LEU A 86 1.33 -16.80 -24.76
CA LEU A 86 0.84 -17.31 -26.04
C LEU A 86 0.64 -16.11 -26.97
N GLU A 87 1.71 -15.74 -27.67
CA GLU A 87 1.68 -14.83 -28.82
C GLU A 87 0.61 -15.30 -29.82
N THR A 88 -0.53 -14.61 -29.85
CA THR A 88 -1.54 -14.78 -30.90
C THR A 88 -1.41 -13.62 -31.87
N ALA A 89 -0.80 -13.90 -33.02
CA ALA A 89 -0.74 -12.97 -34.14
C ALA A 89 -2.14 -12.76 -34.73
N PHE A 90 -2.58 -11.52 -34.86
CA PHE A 90 -3.75 -11.17 -35.66
C PHE A 90 -3.33 -11.13 -37.15
N GLN A 91 -4.04 -11.89 -37.98
CA GLN A 91 -3.87 -11.92 -39.44
C GLN A 91 -4.30 -10.60 -40.10
#